data_AF-A0A432KD01-F1
#
_entry.id   AF-A0A432KD01-F1
#
_cell.length_a   1.000
_cell.length_b   1.000
_cell.length_c   1.000
_cell.angle_alpha   90.00
_cell.angle_beta   90.00
_cell.angle_gamma   90.00
#
_symmetry.space_group_name_H-M   'P 1'
#
loop_
_entity.id
_entity.type
_entity.pdbx_description
1 polymer ?
#
loop_
_entity_poly.entity_id
_entity_poly.type
_entity_poly.pdbx_seq_one_letter_code
_entity_poly.pdbx_strand_id
1 'polypeptide(L)'
;MARREEDHRCTHTGIAAIIAASLAGSGVPCAFKTAARFNTDTKAKSQGGNPMPQRTLWMHGVNMHVEYPGRLTSVRATGPFVRIEGARGQNTWLHFPLPTPAVIDGIKMRIEGVIVSVRTRDHASVHEVVVYDGESRIAEHMDLNLRGDHLEHRFDVPGNPEIQRGINVVLGVRFDEAAPDVRSMQIEVIGVGLEYSGG
;
A
#
# COMPACT_ATOMS: atom_id res chain seq x y z
N MET A 1 -34.80 -41.70 -9.31
CA MET A 1 -35.19 -40.35 -8.90
C MET A 1 -34.01 -39.43 -9.11
N ALA A 2 -34.13 -38.52 -10.08
CA ALA A 2 -33.05 -37.70 -10.63
C ALA A 2 -32.88 -36.39 -9.85
N ARG A 3 -31.63 -35.92 -9.75
CA ARG A 3 -31.23 -34.61 -9.20
C ARG A 3 -31.72 -33.48 -10.12
N ARG A 4 -32.15 -32.36 -9.55
CA ARG A 4 -32.26 -31.06 -10.24
C ARG A 4 -31.39 -30.05 -9.51
N GLU A 5 -30.43 -29.49 -10.24
CA GLU A 5 -29.73 -28.25 -9.94
C GLU A 5 -30.68 -27.07 -10.17
N GLU A 6 -30.66 -26.09 -9.27
CA GLU A 6 -31.31 -24.79 -9.48
C GLU A 6 -30.24 -23.69 -9.54
N ASP A 7 -30.01 -23.21 -10.76
CA ASP A 7 -29.27 -22.00 -11.09
C ASP A 7 -29.97 -20.76 -10.51
N HIS A 8 -29.28 -19.99 -9.67
CA HIS A 8 -29.70 -18.65 -9.28
C HIS A 8 -28.87 -17.60 -10.03
N ARG A 9 -29.43 -17.09 -11.13
CA ARG A 9 -28.97 -15.87 -11.80
C ARG A 9 -29.34 -14.66 -10.96
N CYS A 10 -28.36 -13.85 -10.57
CA CYS A 10 -28.57 -12.52 -10.01
C CYS A 10 -28.44 -11.48 -11.13
N THR A 11 -29.55 -10.84 -11.47
CA THR A 11 -29.63 -9.66 -12.35
C THR A 11 -29.50 -8.39 -11.51
N HIS A 12 -28.47 -7.57 -11.73
CA HIS A 12 -28.52 -6.15 -11.35
C HIS A 12 -27.94 -5.25 -12.45
N THR A 13 -28.90 -4.67 -13.17
CA THR A 13 -29.02 -3.33 -13.73
C THR A 13 -27.85 -2.37 -13.49
N GLY A 14 -27.34 -1.81 -14.58
CA GLY A 14 -26.20 -0.89 -14.59
C GLY A 14 -26.48 0.51 -14.06
N ILE A 15 -25.37 1.21 -13.79
CA ILE A 15 -25.30 2.65 -13.63
C ILE A 15 -24.08 3.10 -14.44
N ALA A 16 -24.32 3.61 -15.64
CA ALA A 16 -23.35 4.35 -16.44
C ALA A 16 -24.02 5.68 -16.82
N ALA A 17 -23.47 6.77 -16.31
CA ALA A 17 -23.88 8.14 -16.60
C ALA A 17 -22.72 9.06 -16.18
N ILE A 18 -22.34 10.16 -16.83
CA ILE A 18 -22.69 10.92 -18.04
C ILE A 18 -21.50 11.89 -18.18
N ILE A 19 -20.85 12.06 -19.34
CA ILE A 19 -20.40 13.37 -19.87
C ILE A 19 -20.27 13.26 -21.40
N ALA A 20 -21.19 13.86 -22.14
CA ALA A 20 -20.99 14.20 -23.54
C ALA A 20 -21.60 15.58 -23.79
N ALA A 21 -20.74 16.59 -23.94
CA ALA A 21 -21.12 17.92 -24.39
C ALA A 21 -21.00 17.99 -25.91
N SER A 22 -22.12 18.29 -26.55
CA SER A 22 -22.26 18.54 -27.98
C SER A 22 -21.79 19.96 -28.32
N LEU A 23 -20.89 20.08 -29.30
CA LEU A 23 -20.74 21.28 -30.12
C LEU A 23 -20.56 20.84 -31.57
N ALA A 24 -21.62 21.02 -32.36
CA ALA A 24 -21.57 20.95 -33.82
C ALA A 24 -21.72 22.37 -34.39
N GLY A 25 -20.73 22.80 -35.16
CA GLY A 25 -20.71 24.08 -35.85
C GLY A 25 -19.70 24.06 -37.01
N SER A 26 -20.18 23.59 -38.15
CA SER A 26 -19.78 23.84 -39.55
C SER A 26 -18.47 24.60 -39.88
N GLY A 27 -17.68 24.04 -40.81
CA GLY A 27 -16.95 24.82 -41.84
C GLY A 27 -15.49 24.46 -42.13
N VAL A 28 -15.27 23.61 -43.14
CA VAL A 28 -14.22 23.59 -44.23
C VAL A 28 -12.78 24.10 -43.95
N PRO A 29 -11.72 23.43 -44.48
CA PRO A 29 -10.36 23.46 -43.91
C PRO A 29 -9.47 24.57 -44.47
N CYS A 30 -8.52 25.07 -43.67
CA CYS A 30 -7.42 25.92 -44.13
C CYS A 30 -6.08 25.22 -43.85
N ALA A 31 -5.37 24.88 -44.91
CA ALA A 31 -4.04 24.29 -44.84
C ALA A 31 -3.04 25.34 -44.36
N PHE A 32 -2.29 25.03 -43.29
CA PHE A 32 -1.08 25.76 -42.94
C PHE A 32 0.11 24.79 -42.97
N LYS A 33 0.92 24.93 -44.02
CA LYS A 33 2.26 24.33 -44.06
C LYS A 33 3.15 25.09 -43.09
N THR A 34 3.81 24.40 -42.17
CA THR A 34 5.06 24.88 -41.60
C THR A 34 5.97 23.67 -41.39
N ALA A 35 7.02 23.60 -42.21
CA ALA A 35 8.14 22.71 -42.01
C ALA A 35 9.03 23.31 -40.91
N ALA A 36 9.03 22.71 -39.73
CA ALA A 36 10.07 22.95 -38.73
C ALA A 36 11.14 21.87 -38.90
N ARG A 37 12.33 22.32 -39.30
CA ARG A 37 13.56 21.53 -39.42
C ARG A 37 13.91 20.96 -38.04
N PHE A 38 14.05 19.64 -37.93
CA PHE A 38 14.68 19.00 -36.78
C PHE A 38 16.17 19.35 -36.78
N ASN A 39 16.60 20.16 -35.84
CA ASN A 39 18.01 20.43 -35.59
C ASN A 39 18.61 19.23 -34.86
N THR A 40 19.48 18.48 -35.53
CA THR A 40 20.27 17.39 -34.93
C THR A 40 21.50 17.98 -34.25
N ASP A 41 21.35 18.46 -33.03
CA ASP A 41 22.48 18.69 -32.13
C ASP A 41 22.69 17.46 -31.24
N THR A 42 23.45 16.51 -31.76
CA THR A 42 23.92 15.31 -31.06
C THR A 42 25.02 15.72 -30.07
N LYS A 43 24.64 16.13 -28.85
CA LYS A 43 25.54 15.95 -27.69
C LYS A 43 25.35 14.53 -27.19
N ALA A 44 26.31 13.66 -27.51
CA ALA A 44 26.47 12.36 -26.88
C ALA A 44 26.63 12.55 -25.36
N LYS A 45 25.54 12.39 -24.61
CA LYS A 45 25.62 12.07 -23.19
C LYS A 45 26.16 10.66 -23.08
N SER A 46 27.28 10.51 -22.38
CA SER A 46 27.76 9.22 -21.90
C SER A 46 26.60 8.43 -21.32
N GLN A 47 26.37 7.22 -21.81
CA GLN A 47 25.41 6.28 -21.23
C GLN A 47 25.93 5.85 -19.85
N GLY A 48 25.64 6.65 -18.83
CA GLY A 48 25.39 6.12 -17.51
C GLY A 48 24.02 5.45 -17.59
N GLY A 49 23.95 4.14 -17.32
CA GLY A 49 22.71 3.38 -17.41
C GLY A 49 21.56 4.11 -16.74
N ASN A 50 20.39 4.15 -17.40
CA ASN A 50 19.21 4.75 -16.81
C ASN A 50 18.96 4.05 -15.46
N PRO A 51 18.89 4.75 -14.32
CA PRO A 51 18.62 4.11 -13.04
C PRO A 51 17.34 3.29 -13.19
N MET A 52 17.38 2.04 -12.77
CA MET A 52 16.20 1.18 -12.89
C MET A 52 15.02 1.83 -12.16
N PRO A 53 13.82 1.76 -12.72
CA PRO A 53 12.66 2.41 -12.13
C PRO A 53 12.40 1.83 -10.74
N GLN A 54 12.30 2.71 -9.75
CA GLN A 54 11.72 2.35 -8.46
C GLN A 54 10.26 1.94 -8.67
N ARG A 55 9.87 0.90 -7.94
CA ARG A 55 8.53 0.33 -7.97
C ARG A 55 7.97 0.33 -6.56
N THR A 56 6.66 0.50 -6.47
CA THR A 56 5.93 0.40 -5.20
C THR A 56 4.87 -0.68 -5.31
N LEU A 57 4.95 -1.69 -4.45
CA LEU A 57 3.92 -2.71 -4.29
C LEU A 57 3.07 -2.34 -3.08
N TRP A 58 1.74 -2.33 -3.22
CA TRP A 58 0.83 -2.07 -2.12
C TRP A 58 0.08 -3.33 -1.69
N MET A 59 -0.05 -3.50 -0.37
CA MET A 59 -0.93 -4.46 0.26
C MET A 59 -1.97 -3.73 1.10
N HIS A 60 -3.24 -3.98 0.80
CA HIS A 60 -4.34 -3.42 1.56
C HIS A 60 -4.48 -4.08 2.93
N GLY A 61 -4.91 -3.32 3.94
CA GLY A 61 -5.07 -3.76 5.33
C GLY A 61 -6.01 -4.94 5.56
N VAL A 62 -6.86 -5.27 4.58
CA VAL A 62 -7.75 -6.44 4.63
C VAL A 62 -6.99 -7.77 4.61
N ASN A 63 -5.73 -7.76 4.14
CA ASN A 63 -4.85 -8.93 4.12
C ASN A 63 -3.95 -9.04 5.36
N MET A 64 -4.12 -8.17 6.37
CA MET A 64 -3.29 -8.22 7.57
C MET A 64 -3.65 -9.42 8.45
N HIS A 65 -2.65 -9.97 9.15
CA HIS A 65 -2.84 -10.99 10.17
C HIS A 65 -2.54 -10.40 11.56
N VAL A 66 -3.43 -10.61 12.52
CA VAL A 66 -3.26 -10.10 13.89
C VAL A 66 -2.60 -11.18 14.76
N GLU A 67 -1.47 -10.86 15.39
CA GLU A 67 -0.71 -11.82 16.21
C GLU A 67 -1.50 -12.26 17.46
N TYR A 68 -2.02 -11.29 18.23
CA TYR A 68 -2.82 -11.54 19.43
C TYR A 68 -4.24 -10.98 19.26
N PRO A 69 -5.16 -11.71 18.59
CA PRO A 69 -6.51 -11.21 18.34
C PRO A 69 -7.31 -10.98 19.63
N GLY A 70 -7.02 -11.73 20.71
CA GLY A 70 -7.66 -11.55 22.02
C GLY A 70 -7.31 -10.24 22.74
N ARG A 71 -6.36 -9.44 22.21
CA ARG A 71 -6.02 -8.10 22.69
C ARG A 71 -6.77 -6.98 21.95
N LEU A 72 -7.63 -7.35 21.00
CA LEU A 72 -8.53 -6.45 20.29
C LEU A 72 -9.97 -6.73 20.71
N THR A 73 -10.80 -5.70 20.78
CA THR A 73 -12.23 -5.84 21.00
C THR A 73 -13.00 -6.00 19.69
N SER A 74 -12.44 -5.50 18.58
CA SER A 74 -13.01 -5.72 17.25
C SER A 74 -11.97 -5.61 16.14
N VAL A 75 -12.21 -6.36 15.06
CA VAL A 75 -11.50 -6.27 13.78
C VAL A 75 -12.56 -6.36 12.68
N ARG A 76 -12.68 -5.33 11.85
CA ARG A 76 -13.72 -5.27 10.82
C ARG A 76 -13.23 -4.58 9.55
N ALA A 77 -13.28 -5.30 8.42
CA ALA A 77 -13.15 -4.69 7.10
C ALA A 77 -14.28 -3.66 6.90
N THR A 78 -13.92 -2.41 6.62
CA THR A 78 -14.86 -1.29 6.51
C THR A 78 -14.47 -0.44 5.31
N GLY A 79 -15.05 -0.73 4.14
CA GLY A 79 -14.71 -0.04 2.89
C GLY A 79 -13.21 -0.15 2.56
N PRO A 80 -12.46 0.97 2.44
CA PRO A 80 -11.07 0.99 2.01
C PRO A 80 -10.06 0.77 3.15
N PHE A 81 -10.47 0.24 4.30
CA PHE A 81 -9.55 -0.08 5.39
C PHE A 81 -10.09 -1.21 6.26
N VAL A 82 -9.25 -1.74 7.14
CA VAL A 82 -9.69 -2.51 8.30
C VAL A 82 -9.69 -1.62 9.51
N ARG A 83 -10.82 -1.56 10.20
CA ARG A 83 -10.96 -0.89 11.48
C ARG A 83 -10.68 -1.90 12.58
N ILE A 84 -9.73 -1.59 13.45
CA ILE A 84 -9.48 -2.32 14.68
C ILE A 84 -9.76 -1.44 15.88
N GLU A 85 -10.24 -2.06 16.94
CA GLU A 85 -10.44 -1.44 18.24
C GLU A 85 -9.70 -2.28 19.28
N GLY A 86 -8.84 -1.63 20.05
CA GLY A 86 -8.00 -2.30 21.04
C GLY A 86 -8.67 -2.51 22.39
N ALA A 87 -8.16 -3.49 23.14
CA ALA A 87 -8.39 -3.56 24.58
C ALA A 87 -7.45 -2.58 25.32
N ARG A 88 -7.92 -2.03 26.44
CA ARG A 88 -7.17 -1.03 27.23
C ARG A 88 -5.82 -1.57 27.69
N GLY A 89 -4.79 -0.74 27.56
CA GLY A 89 -3.43 -1.05 28.01
C GLY A 89 -2.75 -2.18 27.25
N GLN A 90 -3.35 -2.70 26.18
CA GLN A 90 -2.80 -3.78 25.39
C GLN A 90 -2.02 -3.27 24.17
N ASN A 91 -1.19 -4.15 23.63
CA ASN A 91 -0.54 -4.01 22.34
C ASN A 91 -0.64 -5.33 21.55
N THR A 92 -0.55 -5.24 20.23
CA THR A 92 -0.48 -6.40 19.34
C THR A 92 0.26 -6.04 18.07
N TRP A 93 0.56 -7.04 17.23
CA TRP A 93 1.23 -6.85 15.96
C TRP A 93 0.32 -7.21 14.79
N LEU A 94 0.44 -6.44 13.72
CA LEU A 94 -0.27 -6.62 12.46
C LEU A 94 0.75 -7.02 11.41
N HIS A 95 0.69 -8.26 10.91
CA HIS A 95 1.60 -8.78 9.90
C HIS A 95 1.00 -8.60 8.50
N PHE A 96 1.82 -8.14 7.57
CA PHE A 96 1.50 -7.95 6.17
C PHE A 96 2.48 -8.76 5.33
N PRO A 97 2.10 -9.99 4.93
CA PRO A 97 2.94 -10.80 4.06
C PRO A 97 2.83 -10.30 2.60
N LEU A 98 3.83 -9.57 2.12
CA LEU A 98 3.87 -9.08 0.74
C LEU A 98 4.53 -10.12 -0.17
N PRO A 99 3.81 -10.63 -1.20
CA PRO A 99 4.40 -11.50 -2.20
C PRO A 99 5.30 -10.67 -3.13
N THR A 100 6.53 -10.40 -2.69
CA THR A 100 7.47 -9.54 -3.40
C THR A 100 8.35 -10.35 -4.34
N PRO A 101 8.45 -9.99 -5.64
CA PRO A 101 9.39 -10.63 -6.54
C PRO A 101 10.85 -10.33 -6.13
N ALA A 102 11.59 -11.38 -5.77
CA ALA A 102 13.03 -11.27 -5.50
C ALA A 102 13.86 -11.00 -6.77
N VAL A 103 13.36 -11.43 -7.94
CA VAL A 103 14.01 -11.28 -9.24
C VAL A 103 12.97 -10.85 -10.29
N ILE A 104 13.29 -9.83 -11.07
CA ILE A 104 12.49 -9.37 -12.22
C ILE A 104 13.43 -9.28 -13.43
N ASP A 105 13.08 -9.95 -14.54
CA ASP A 105 13.88 -9.95 -15.78
C ASP A 105 15.37 -10.34 -15.57
N GLY A 106 15.62 -11.26 -14.63
CA GLY A 106 16.96 -11.72 -14.27
C GLY A 106 17.73 -10.77 -13.34
N ILE A 107 17.13 -9.64 -12.94
CA ILE A 107 17.72 -8.66 -12.06
C ILE A 107 17.19 -8.84 -10.65
N LYS A 108 18.10 -8.93 -9.69
CA LYS A 108 17.74 -9.03 -8.27
C LYS A 108 17.19 -7.70 -7.77
N MET A 109 16.12 -7.77 -7.01
CA MET A 109 15.49 -6.60 -6.44
C MET A 109 16.09 -6.29 -5.06
N ARG A 110 16.17 -5.00 -4.74
CA ARG A 110 16.65 -4.45 -3.48
C ARG A 110 15.52 -3.66 -2.84
N ILE A 111 15.30 -3.87 -1.54
CA ILE A 111 14.28 -3.15 -0.79
C ILE A 111 14.80 -1.77 -0.39
N GLU A 112 14.00 -0.75 -0.61
CA GLU A 112 14.38 0.65 -0.39
C GLU A 112 13.75 1.20 0.88
N GLY A 113 12.47 0.89 1.08
CA GLY A 113 11.68 1.37 2.20
C GLY A 113 10.32 0.72 2.24
N VAL A 114 9.61 0.98 3.33
CA VAL A 114 8.20 0.62 3.51
C VAL A 114 7.38 1.86 3.76
N ILE A 115 6.15 1.87 3.26
CA ILE A 115 5.19 2.95 3.45
C ILE A 115 4.07 2.41 4.31
N VAL A 116 3.66 3.16 5.34
CA VAL A 116 2.53 2.81 6.21
C VAL A 116 1.39 3.80 5.96
N SER A 117 0.19 3.26 5.74
CA SER A 117 -1.03 4.03 5.55
C SER A 117 -2.06 3.65 6.63
N VAL A 118 -2.17 4.50 7.65
CA VAL A 118 -3.03 4.30 8.83
C VAL A 118 -3.64 5.61 9.30
N ARG A 119 -4.78 5.51 9.98
CA ARG A 119 -5.32 6.57 10.82
C ARG A 119 -5.53 6.03 12.22
N THR A 120 -5.19 6.80 13.23
CA THR A 120 -5.39 6.43 14.63
C THR A 120 -6.25 7.46 15.32
N ARG A 121 -7.05 7.03 16.29
CA ARG A 121 -7.70 7.92 17.26
C ARG A 121 -6.76 8.27 18.40
N ASP A 122 -7.19 9.21 19.23
CA ASP A 122 -6.35 9.87 20.24
C ASP A 122 -5.71 8.93 21.27
N HIS A 123 -6.23 7.72 21.46
CA HIS A 123 -5.73 6.73 22.42
C HIS A 123 -5.18 5.44 21.77
N ALA A 124 -4.78 5.53 20.51
CA ALA A 124 -4.11 4.45 19.80
C ALA A 124 -2.88 4.99 19.06
N SER A 125 -1.86 4.16 18.88
CA SER A 125 -0.64 4.54 18.16
C SER A 125 0.01 3.34 17.48
N VAL A 126 0.70 3.57 16.36
CA VAL A 126 1.74 2.64 15.88
C VAL A 126 3.03 3.00 16.62
N HIS A 127 3.62 2.02 17.29
CA HIS A 127 4.81 2.20 18.13
C HIS A 127 6.06 1.49 17.61
N GLU A 128 5.88 0.61 16.64
CA GLU A 128 6.96 -0.18 16.05
C GLU A 128 6.62 -0.50 14.59
N VAL A 129 7.63 -0.48 13.72
CA VAL A 129 7.57 -1.04 12.36
C VAL A 129 8.78 -1.93 12.16
N VAL A 130 8.56 -3.19 11.82
CA VAL A 130 9.62 -4.17 11.55
C VAL A 130 9.46 -4.74 10.16
N VAL A 131 10.57 -4.91 9.45
CA VAL A 131 10.60 -5.51 8.12
C VAL A 131 11.40 -6.80 8.18
N TYR A 132 10.77 -7.89 7.76
CA TYR A 132 11.39 -9.19 7.61
C TYR A 132 11.52 -9.57 6.14
N ASP A 133 12.58 -10.29 5.82
CA ASP A 133 12.77 -11.04 4.58
C ASP A 133 12.94 -12.53 4.93
N GLY A 134 11.88 -13.31 4.73
CA GLY A 134 11.78 -14.65 5.31
C GLY A 134 11.80 -14.58 6.84
N GLU A 135 12.75 -15.28 7.47
CA GLU A 135 12.96 -15.24 8.93
C GLU A 135 13.89 -14.11 9.39
N SER A 136 14.59 -13.47 8.45
CA SER A 136 15.60 -12.46 8.78
C SER A 136 14.96 -11.10 8.95
N ARG A 137 15.24 -10.45 10.08
CA ARG A 137 14.86 -9.06 10.32
C ARG A 137 15.85 -8.13 9.63
N ILE A 138 15.38 -7.31 8.69
CA ILE A 138 16.21 -6.44 7.84
C ILE A 138 16.07 -4.95 8.15
N ALA A 139 15.00 -4.54 8.83
CA ALA A 139 14.86 -3.20 9.41
C ALA A 139 13.96 -3.24 10.64
N GLU A 140 14.21 -2.34 11.58
CA GLU A 140 13.35 -2.08 12.73
C GLU A 140 13.30 -0.58 13.00
N HIS A 141 12.10 -0.07 13.27
CA HIS A 141 11.83 1.30 13.67
C HIS A 141 11.06 1.23 14.98
N MET A 142 11.78 1.43 16.09
CA MET A 142 11.28 1.30 17.45
C MET A 142 10.91 2.66 18.05
N ASP A 143 10.30 2.63 19.23
CA ASP A 143 9.99 3.81 20.05
C ASP A 143 9.18 4.89 19.31
N LEU A 144 8.34 4.46 18.36
CA LEU A 144 7.46 5.34 17.63
C LEU A 144 6.27 5.75 18.50
N ASN A 145 5.68 6.90 18.20
CA ASN A 145 4.38 7.32 18.73
C ASN A 145 3.55 7.91 17.60
N LEU A 146 3.37 7.13 16.54
CA LEU A 146 2.67 7.55 15.33
C LEU A 146 1.17 7.65 15.63
N ARG A 147 0.64 8.87 15.68
CA ARG A 147 -0.75 9.21 16.04
C ARG A 147 -1.39 10.15 15.03
N GLY A 148 -2.70 10.07 14.86
CA GLY A 148 -3.44 10.79 13.83
C GLY A 148 -3.36 10.11 12.46
N ASP A 149 -3.41 10.93 11.40
CA ASP A 149 -3.48 10.51 10.01
C ASP A 149 -2.09 10.42 9.38
N HIS A 150 -1.72 9.21 8.97
CA HIS A 150 -0.45 8.90 8.33
C HIS A 150 -0.71 8.08 7.08
N LEU A 151 -1.00 8.76 5.96
CA LEU A 151 -1.46 8.09 4.74
C LEU A 151 -0.32 7.57 3.85
N GLU A 152 0.87 8.17 3.96
CA GLU A 152 2.06 7.85 3.15
C GLU A 152 3.35 7.97 4.01
N HIS A 153 3.33 7.49 5.25
CA HIS A 153 4.49 7.61 6.12
C HIS A 153 5.55 6.58 5.75
N ARG A 154 6.70 7.03 5.27
CA ARG A 154 7.77 6.19 4.75
C ARG A 154 8.86 5.92 5.80
N PHE A 155 9.30 4.67 5.86
CA PHE A 155 10.43 4.20 6.66
C PHE A 155 11.50 3.59 5.75
N ASP A 156 12.76 4.00 5.93
CA ASP A 156 13.90 3.48 5.16
C ASP A 156 14.33 2.09 5.61
N VAL A 157 14.76 1.25 4.67
CA VAL A 157 15.43 -0.02 4.98
C VAL A 157 16.95 0.16 4.83
N PRO A 158 17.74 0.16 5.92
CA PRO A 158 19.17 0.49 5.86
C PRO A 158 19.98 -0.44 4.95
N GLY A 159 20.85 0.15 4.13
CA GLY A 159 21.75 -0.60 3.23
C GLY A 159 21.07 -1.21 2.00
N ASN A 160 19.73 -1.12 1.94
CA ASN A 160 18.89 -1.57 0.84
C ASN A 160 19.16 -3.02 0.41
N PRO A 161 19.09 -4.03 1.30
CA PRO A 161 19.52 -5.39 1.00
C PRO A 161 18.79 -6.00 -0.21
N GLU A 162 19.44 -6.95 -0.88
CA GLU A 162 18.78 -7.78 -1.90
C GLU A 162 17.68 -8.63 -1.25
N ILE A 163 16.50 -8.66 -1.87
CA ILE A 163 15.37 -9.50 -1.45
C ILE A 163 15.69 -10.97 -1.75
N GLN A 164 15.63 -11.81 -0.72
CA GLN A 164 15.96 -13.25 -0.80
C GLN A 164 14.72 -14.16 -0.77
N ARG A 165 13.66 -13.71 -0.09
CA ARG A 165 12.42 -14.46 0.18
C ARG A 165 11.22 -13.50 0.09
N GLY A 166 10.13 -13.83 0.78
CA GLY A 166 8.95 -12.99 0.90
C GLY A 166 9.13 -11.94 2.00
N ILE A 167 8.66 -10.72 1.73
CA ILE A 167 8.73 -9.62 2.70
C ILE A 167 7.53 -9.68 3.63
N ASN A 168 7.75 -9.54 4.93
CA ASN A 168 6.69 -9.32 5.90
C ASN A 168 6.91 -7.99 6.60
N VAL A 169 5.97 -7.05 6.44
CA VAL A 169 5.97 -5.79 7.19
C VAL A 169 5.09 -5.99 8.41
N VAL A 170 5.62 -5.66 9.58
CA VAL A 170 4.93 -5.85 10.87
C VAL A 170 4.75 -4.50 11.54
N LEU A 171 3.50 -4.16 11.86
CA LEU A 171 3.16 -2.94 12.59
C LEU A 171 2.83 -3.30 14.04
N GLY A 172 3.62 -2.81 14.99
CA GLY A 172 3.28 -2.85 16.41
C GLY A 172 2.28 -1.75 16.73
N VAL A 173 1.09 -2.12 17.17
CA VAL A 173 0.04 -1.17 17.60
C VAL A 173 -0.16 -1.24 19.11
N ARG A 174 -0.43 -0.09 19.71
CA ARG A 174 -0.64 0.05 21.17
C ARG A 174 -1.89 0.88 21.44
N PHE A 175 -2.58 0.54 22.52
CA PHE A 175 -3.78 1.21 22.99
C PHE A 175 -3.61 1.67 24.44
N ASP A 176 -3.98 2.92 24.71
CA ASP A 176 -3.71 3.53 26.01
C ASP A 176 -4.63 2.97 27.11
N GLU A 177 -4.09 2.72 28.30
CA GLU A 177 -4.87 2.26 29.46
C GLU A 177 -5.92 3.32 29.90
N ALA A 178 -5.54 4.59 29.81
CA ALA A 178 -6.36 5.72 30.24
C ALA A 178 -7.45 6.14 29.24
N ALA A 179 -7.67 5.38 28.17
CA ALA A 179 -8.67 5.70 27.15
C ALA A 179 -10.08 5.87 27.77
N PRO A 180 -10.87 6.89 27.38
CA PRO A 180 -12.23 7.06 27.93
C PRO A 180 -13.17 5.94 27.49
N ASP A 181 -13.01 5.45 26.25
CA ASP A 181 -13.84 4.40 25.66
C ASP A 181 -13.11 3.66 24.53
N VAL A 182 -13.71 2.57 24.04
CA VAL A 182 -13.16 1.73 22.96
C VAL A 182 -13.04 2.48 21.62
N ARG A 183 -13.94 3.44 21.33
CA ARG A 183 -13.91 4.18 20.06
C ARG A 183 -12.70 5.11 19.98
N SER A 184 -12.20 5.57 21.11
CA SER A 184 -10.98 6.38 21.19
C SER A 184 -9.69 5.56 20.95
N MET A 185 -9.77 4.23 21.03
CA MET A 185 -8.67 3.28 20.78
C MET A 185 -8.76 2.62 19.39
N GLN A 186 -9.31 3.36 18.43
CA GLN A 186 -9.51 2.86 17.07
C GLN A 186 -8.30 3.14 16.18
N ILE A 187 -7.96 2.16 15.34
CA ILE A 187 -7.02 2.33 14.22
C ILE A 187 -7.73 1.89 12.94
N GLU A 188 -7.67 2.73 11.91
CA GLU A 188 -8.05 2.39 10.55
C GLU A 188 -6.79 2.08 9.75
N VAL A 189 -6.63 0.82 9.37
CA VAL A 189 -5.47 0.30 8.66
C VAL A 189 -5.82 0.23 7.18
N ILE A 190 -5.25 1.13 6.38
CA ILE A 190 -5.49 1.22 4.94
C ILE A 190 -4.59 0.22 4.22
N GLY A 191 -3.30 0.19 4.57
CA GLY A 191 -2.36 -0.76 4.01
C GLY A 191 -0.89 -0.42 4.27
N VAL A 192 -0.03 -1.22 3.65
CA VAL A 192 1.41 -1.01 3.62
C VAL A 192 1.91 -1.05 2.18
N GLY A 193 2.85 -0.16 1.86
CA GLY A 193 3.58 -0.13 0.61
C GLY A 193 5.00 -0.65 0.81
N LEU A 194 5.56 -1.23 -0.23
CA LEU A 194 6.95 -1.64 -0.31
C LEU A 194 7.60 -0.98 -1.50
N GLU A 195 8.64 -0.21 -1.26
CA GLU A 195 9.47 0.37 -2.29
C GLU A 195 10.68 -0.52 -2.55
N TYR A 196 10.93 -0.80 -3.83
CA TYR A 196 12.03 -1.64 -4.24
C TYR A 196 12.60 -1.19 -5.59
N SER A 197 13.89 -1.35 -5.76
CA SER A 197 14.65 -1.03 -6.96
C SER A 197 15.36 -2.28 -7.48
N GLY A 198 15.86 -2.24 -8.71
CA GLY A 198 16.74 -3.31 -9.17
C GLY A 198 18.19 -3.02 -8.74
N GLY A 199 18.92 -4.05 -8.36
CA GLY A 199 20.33 -4.00 -7.99
C GLY A 199 21.31 -3.88 -9.15
#